data_AF-A0A5E4IY96-F1
#
_entry.id   AF-A0A5E4IY96-F1
#
_cell.length_a   1.000
_cell.length_b   1.000
_cell.length_c   1.000
_cell.angle_alpha   90.00
_cell.angle_beta   90.00
_cell.angle_gamma   90.00
#
_symmetry.space_group_name_H-M   'P 1'
#
loop_
_entity.id
_entity.type
_entity.pdbx_description
1 polymer ?
#
loop_
_entity_poly.entity_id
_entity_poly.type
_entity_poly.pdbx_seq_one_letter_code
_entity_poly.pdbx_strand_id
1 'polypeptide(L)'
;MPVQDVYTISGVGTVPVGRVETGIMKKNDKIIFQPADVAGEVKSIEMHHEEVPEAYPGDNIGWNVRGVSKKDIRRGDVCGHPEKPPTVAKEFKAQIVVLQHPSAISAGYTPVFHCHTAQVACTITQILAKLDPRSGAVKEENPAFIKAGDAAIIMVTPSKPMVIEPVKEIPQMGRFAIRDMGTTVAAGMCMAVTPR
;
A
#
# COMPACT_ATOMS: atom_id res chain seq x y z
N MET A 1 2.29 -4.12 -8.70
CA MET A 1 3.13 -2.93 -8.98
C MET A 1 2.38 -1.66 -8.57
N PRO A 2 2.84 -0.96 -7.52
CA PRO A 2 2.27 0.34 -7.12
C PRO A 2 2.51 1.41 -8.19
N VAL A 3 1.49 2.18 -8.50
CA VAL A 3 1.55 3.34 -9.39
C VAL A 3 2.13 4.52 -8.61
N GLN A 4 3.22 5.07 -9.12
CA GLN A 4 3.86 6.27 -8.59
C GLN A 4 3.31 7.53 -9.26
N ASP A 5 3.20 7.54 -10.59
CA ASP A 5 2.71 8.67 -11.38
C ASP A 5 1.97 8.18 -12.64
N VAL A 6 1.16 9.06 -13.26
CA VAL A 6 0.41 8.75 -14.49
C VAL A 6 0.52 9.88 -15.51
N TYR A 7 1.03 9.53 -16.68
CA TYR A 7 1.22 10.45 -17.82
C TYR A 7 0.22 10.16 -18.94
N THR A 8 0.01 11.16 -19.78
CA THR A 8 -0.71 11.01 -21.05
C THR A 8 0.23 11.50 -22.14
N ILE A 9 0.61 10.59 -23.04
CA ILE A 9 1.54 10.86 -24.13
C ILE A 9 0.77 10.89 -25.44
N SER A 10 0.90 11.99 -26.20
CA SER A 10 0.23 12.15 -27.49
C SER A 10 0.61 11.02 -28.44
N GLY A 11 -0.37 10.37 -29.06
CA GLY A 11 -0.17 9.23 -29.96
C GLY A 11 0.08 7.88 -29.28
N VAL A 12 0.38 7.85 -27.98
CA VAL A 12 0.66 6.60 -27.22
C VAL A 12 -0.50 6.24 -26.30
N GLY A 13 -1.01 7.21 -25.52
CA GLY A 13 -2.09 7.00 -24.56
C GLY A 13 -1.66 7.20 -23.11
N THR A 14 -2.28 6.44 -22.20
CA THR A 14 -2.03 6.51 -20.76
C THR A 14 -0.81 5.67 -20.39
N VAL A 15 0.16 6.29 -19.73
CA VAL A 15 1.41 5.64 -19.30
C VAL A 15 1.60 5.84 -17.80
N PRO A 16 1.24 4.85 -16.97
CA PRO A 16 1.61 4.84 -15.57
C PRO A 16 3.10 4.53 -15.42
N VAL A 17 3.66 4.99 -14.30
CA VAL A 17 5.05 4.74 -13.90
C VAL A 17 5.07 4.15 -12.50
N GLY A 18 5.95 3.20 -12.26
CA GLY A 18 6.02 2.47 -11.00
C GLY A 18 7.15 1.46 -10.97
N ARG A 19 7.34 0.86 -9.79
CA ARG A 19 8.33 -0.19 -9.57
C ARG A 19 7.66 -1.55 -9.46
N VAL A 20 8.17 -2.53 -10.19
CA VAL A 20 7.70 -3.91 -10.05
C VAL A 20 8.18 -4.44 -8.69
N GLU A 21 7.23 -4.72 -7.80
CA GLU A 21 7.54 -5.27 -6.46
C GLU A 21 7.57 -6.80 -6.46
N THR A 22 6.66 -7.44 -7.18
CA THR A 22 6.55 -8.89 -7.34
C THR A 22 5.95 -9.23 -8.70
N GLY A 23 6.11 -10.48 -9.13
CA GLY A 23 5.63 -10.95 -10.43
C GLY A 23 6.47 -10.48 -11.60
N ILE A 24 6.01 -10.76 -12.81
CA ILE A 24 6.63 -10.34 -14.08
C ILE A 24 5.53 -9.71 -14.92
N MET A 25 5.78 -8.52 -15.46
CA MET A 25 4.86 -7.88 -16.40
C MET A 25 5.36 -8.09 -17.82
N LYS A 26 4.46 -8.47 -18.74
CA LYS A 26 4.79 -8.68 -20.16
C LYS A 26 3.91 -7.85 -21.07
N LYS A 27 4.42 -7.58 -22.27
CA LYS A 27 3.62 -7.00 -23.35
C LYS A 27 2.39 -7.88 -23.64
N ASN A 28 1.24 -7.25 -23.85
CA ASN A 28 -0.08 -7.84 -24.04
C ASN A 28 -0.69 -8.50 -22.79
N ASP A 29 -0.08 -8.38 -21.62
CA ASP A 29 -0.72 -8.83 -20.38
C ASP A 29 -2.03 -8.07 -20.16
N LYS A 30 -3.07 -8.82 -19.77
CA LYS A 30 -4.26 -8.23 -19.16
C LYS A 30 -3.91 -7.85 -17.73
N ILE A 31 -4.30 -6.65 -17.34
CA ILE A 31 -4.00 -6.10 -16.02
C ILE A 31 -5.24 -5.45 -15.41
N ILE A 32 -5.23 -5.34 -14.09
CA ILE A 32 -6.26 -4.63 -13.33
C ILE A 32 -5.61 -3.69 -12.32
N PHE A 33 -6.20 -2.51 -12.19
CA PHE A 33 -5.81 -1.50 -11.21
C PHE A 33 -6.77 -1.54 -10.03
N GLN A 34 -6.24 -1.77 -8.84
CA GLN A 34 -6.97 -1.70 -7.59
C GLN A 34 -6.45 -0.52 -6.76
N PRO A 35 -7.30 0.21 -6.01
CA PRO A 35 -8.73 -0.03 -5.78
C PRO A 35 -9.67 0.61 -6.81
N ALA A 36 -9.14 1.14 -7.93
CA ALA A 36 -9.97 1.78 -8.96
C ALA A 36 -10.95 0.80 -9.65
N ASP A 37 -10.63 -0.49 -9.63
CA ASP A 37 -11.36 -1.57 -10.29
C ASP A 37 -11.51 -1.38 -11.80
N VAL A 38 -10.40 -1.00 -12.43
CA VAL A 38 -10.34 -0.70 -13.87
C VAL A 38 -9.33 -1.64 -14.53
N ALA A 39 -9.78 -2.35 -15.57
CA ALA A 39 -8.97 -3.30 -16.32
C ALA A 39 -8.39 -2.67 -17.59
N GLY A 40 -7.23 -3.18 -18.01
CA GLY A 40 -6.56 -2.74 -19.23
C GLY A 40 -5.66 -3.82 -19.81
N GLU A 41 -4.95 -3.44 -20.87
CA GLU A 41 -3.98 -4.30 -21.55
C GLU A 41 -2.66 -3.56 -21.73
N VAL A 42 -1.55 -4.19 -21.37
CA VAL A 42 -0.20 -3.64 -21.54
C VAL A 42 0.17 -3.63 -23.03
N LYS A 43 0.52 -2.47 -23.59
CA LYS A 43 0.91 -2.33 -25.00
C LYS A 43 2.40 -2.21 -25.22
N SER A 44 3.10 -1.55 -24.31
CA SER A 44 4.56 -1.47 -24.32
C SER A 44 5.04 -1.26 -22.88
N ILE A 45 6.27 -1.67 -22.63
CA ILE A 45 6.96 -1.46 -21.37
C ILE A 45 8.27 -0.77 -21.70
N GLU A 46 8.59 0.29 -20.97
CA GLU A 46 9.75 1.13 -21.21
C GLU A 46 10.55 1.28 -19.93
N MET A 47 11.87 1.09 -20.04
CA MET A 47 12.82 1.30 -18.96
C MET A 47 13.95 2.18 -19.49
N HIS A 48 14.21 3.31 -18.83
CA HIS A 48 15.27 4.24 -19.24
C HIS A 48 15.22 4.69 -20.72
N HIS A 49 14.02 4.85 -21.29
CA HIS A 49 13.78 5.20 -22.71
C HIS A 49 14.01 4.08 -23.73
N GLU A 50 14.11 2.84 -23.28
CA GLU A 50 14.19 1.67 -24.16
C GLU A 50 12.98 0.75 -23.94
N GLU A 51 12.35 0.30 -25.04
CA GLU A 51 11.24 -0.67 -24.97
C GLU A 51 11.81 -2.05 -24.60
N VAL A 52 11.25 -2.65 -23.56
CA VAL A 52 11.57 -4.00 -23.10
C VAL A 52 10.37 -4.93 -23.27
N PRO A 53 10.59 -6.23 -23.57
CA PRO A 53 9.48 -7.18 -23.77
C PRO A 53 8.77 -7.54 -22.45
N GLU A 54 9.49 -7.47 -21.33
CA GLU A 54 9.02 -7.82 -20.00
C GLU A 54 9.79 -7.06 -18.91
N ALA A 55 9.20 -6.97 -17.72
CA ALA A 55 9.78 -6.32 -16.55
C ALA A 55 9.70 -7.21 -15.31
N TYR A 56 10.75 -7.14 -14.50
CA TYR A 56 11.03 -8.01 -13.36
C TYR A 56 11.02 -7.25 -12.03
N PRO A 57 10.89 -7.95 -10.89
CA PRO A 57 10.96 -7.30 -9.58
C PRO A 57 12.25 -6.50 -9.41
N GLY A 58 12.12 -5.21 -9.11
CA GLY A 58 13.24 -4.27 -9.08
C GLY A 58 13.15 -3.16 -10.11
N ASP A 59 12.55 -3.47 -11.25
CA ASP A 59 12.54 -2.58 -12.41
C ASP A 59 11.61 -1.39 -12.18
N ASN A 60 12.10 -0.20 -12.54
CA ASN A 60 11.30 1.02 -12.59
C ASN A 60 10.91 1.26 -14.03
N ILE A 61 9.62 1.15 -14.33
CA ILE A 61 9.12 1.15 -15.69
C ILE A 61 8.02 2.19 -15.88
N GLY A 62 7.93 2.71 -17.10
CA GLY A 62 6.69 3.23 -17.65
C GLY A 62 6.05 2.15 -18.51
N TRP A 63 4.72 1.98 -18.44
CA TRP A 63 4.06 1.01 -19.33
C TRP A 63 2.83 1.64 -19.97
N ASN A 64 2.68 1.47 -21.28
CA ASN A 64 1.48 1.96 -21.97
C ASN A 64 0.32 1.01 -21.71
N VAL A 65 -0.84 1.56 -21.34
CA VAL A 65 -2.05 0.79 -21.06
C VAL A 65 -3.18 1.20 -21.98
N ARG A 66 -3.72 0.22 -22.71
CA ARG A 66 -4.95 0.38 -23.48
C ARG A 66 -6.17 0.11 -22.60
N GLY A 67 -7.23 0.89 -22.79
CA GLY A 67 -8.52 0.71 -22.11
C GLY A 67 -8.64 1.47 -20.79
N VAL A 68 -7.59 2.18 -20.38
CA VAL A 68 -7.54 2.96 -19.13
C VAL A 68 -7.19 4.41 -19.46
N SER A 69 -7.96 5.37 -18.94
CA SER A 69 -7.65 6.78 -19.03
C SER A 69 -6.84 7.26 -17.82
N LYS A 70 -6.11 8.35 -17.98
CA LYS A 70 -5.40 9.00 -16.85
C LYS A 70 -6.33 9.41 -15.69
N LYS A 71 -7.63 9.59 -15.94
CA LYS A 71 -8.59 9.95 -14.89
C LYS A 71 -9.05 8.75 -14.06
N ASP A 72 -8.91 7.54 -14.61
CA ASP A 72 -9.39 6.30 -14.00
C ASP A 72 -8.43 5.78 -12.93
N ILE A 73 -7.16 6.16 -13.03
CA ILE A 73 -6.08 5.68 -12.17
C ILE A 73 -5.24 6.83 -11.62
N ARG A 74 -4.61 6.63 -10.47
CA ARG A 74 -3.80 7.64 -9.80
C ARG A 74 -2.67 7.00 -8.98
N ARG A 75 -1.79 7.85 -8.47
CA ARG A 75 -0.79 7.46 -7.48
C ARG A 75 -1.45 6.76 -6.29
N GLY A 76 -0.87 5.64 -5.87
CA GLY A 76 -1.37 4.80 -4.78
C GLY A 76 -2.28 3.66 -5.23
N ASP A 77 -2.76 3.67 -6.47
CA ASP A 77 -3.36 2.49 -7.07
C ASP A 77 -2.26 1.45 -7.35
N VAL A 78 -2.64 0.18 -7.43
CA VAL A 78 -1.74 -0.95 -7.61
C VAL A 78 -2.22 -1.76 -8.80
N CYS A 79 -1.32 -1.97 -9.74
CA CYS A 79 -1.52 -2.83 -10.89
C CYS A 79 -1.17 -4.28 -10.52
N GLY A 80 -2.02 -5.23 -10.93
CA GLY A 80 -1.74 -6.67 -10.86
C GLY A 80 -2.42 -7.42 -12.00
N HIS A 81 -2.18 -8.73 -12.08
CA HIS A 81 -2.88 -9.61 -13.02
C HIS A 81 -4.30 -9.90 -12.51
N PRO A 82 -5.33 -9.98 -13.38
CA PRO A 82 -6.71 -10.23 -12.99
C PRO A 82 -6.94 -11.53 -12.23
N GLU A 83 -6.08 -12.55 -12.43
CA GLU A 83 -6.15 -13.84 -11.75
C GLU A 83 -5.75 -13.74 -10.26
N LYS A 84 -4.94 -12.74 -9.91
CA LYS A 84 -4.52 -12.44 -8.53
C LYS A 84 -4.48 -10.92 -8.35
N PRO A 85 -5.65 -10.25 -8.28
CA PRO A 85 -5.73 -8.81 -8.18
C PRO A 85 -5.16 -8.33 -6.84
N PRO A 86 -4.61 -7.11 -6.75
CA PRO A 86 -4.14 -6.56 -5.48
C PRO A 86 -5.28 -6.42 -4.46
N THR A 87 -5.02 -6.77 -3.20
CA THR A 87 -6.03 -6.86 -2.15
C THR A 87 -6.49 -5.47 -1.69
N VAL A 88 -7.77 -5.15 -1.88
CA VAL A 88 -8.37 -3.92 -1.34
C VAL A 88 -8.84 -4.17 0.08
N ALA A 89 -8.29 -3.44 1.06
CA ALA A 89 -8.63 -3.62 2.46
C ALA A 89 -9.95 -2.95 2.84
N LYS A 90 -10.86 -3.71 3.43
CA LYS A 90 -11.95 -3.17 4.26
C LYS A 90 -11.42 -2.77 5.63
N GLU A 91 -10.62 -3.64 6.22
CA GLU A 91 -9.87 -3.44 7.45
C GLU A 91 -8.62 -4.31 7.43
N PHE A 92 -7.62 -3.99 8.24
CA PHE A 92 -6.44 -4.82 8.39
C PHE A 92 -5.91 -4.79 9.82
N LYS A 93 -5.32 -5.92 10.22
CA LYS A 93 -4.61 -6.08 11.48
C LYS A 93 -3.15 -5.76 11.27
N ALA A 94 -2.58 -4.91 12.11
CA ALA A 94 -1.18 -4.52 11.98
C ALA A 94 -0.45 -4.52 13.32
N GLN A 95 0.85 -4.77 13.25
CA GLN A 95 1.78 -4.51 14.35
C GLN A 95 2.46 -3.16 14.09
N ILE A 96 2.49 -2.29 15.10
CA ILE A 96 3.14 -0.99 15.02
C ILE A 96 4.11 -0.78 16.17
N VAL A 97 5.07 0.12 15.97
CA VAL A 97 5.91 0.69 17.02
C VAL A 97 5.75 2.21 16.97
N VAL A 98 5.35 2.80 18.09
CA VAL A 98 5.19 4.26 18.22
C VAL A 98 6.58 4.87 18.42
N LEU A 99 7.01 5.69 17.48
CA LEU A 99 8.32 6.35 17.52
C LEU A 99 8.25 7.63 18.36
N GLN A 100 7.22 8.46 18.12
CA GLN A 100 7.00 9.72 18.82
C GLN A 100 5.53 10.12 18.73
N HIS A 101 4.99 10.66 19.82
CA HIS A 101 3.66 11.25 19.86
C HIS A 101 3.60 12.23 21.04
N PRO A 102 2.99 13.42 20.91
CA PRO A 102 3.00 14.44 21.98
C PRO A 102 2.24 14.01 23.23
N SER A 103 1.30 13.07 23.10
CA SER A 103 0.48 12.57 24.20
C SER A 103 0.36 11.04 24.17
N ALA A 104 -0.78 10.51 23.77
CA ALA A 104 -1.05 9.09 23.62
C ALA A 104 -1.98 8.84 22.42
N ILE A 105 -1.89 7.65 21.85
CA ILE A 105 -2.73 7.19 20.74
C ILE A 105 -3.79 6.26 21.33
N SER A 106 -5.06 6.57 21.09
CA SER A 106 -6.20 5.73 21.48
C SER A 106 -7.00 5.27 20.26
N ALA A 107 -7.95 4.37 20.46
CA ALA A 107 -8.94 4.05 19.45
C ALA A 107 -9.65 5.34 18.96
N GLY A 108 -9.92 5.41 17.66
CA GLY A 108 -10.44 6.58 16.97
C GLY A 108 -9.37 7.51 16.37
N TYR A 109 -8.08 7.35 16.75
CA TYR A 109 -7.01 8.13 16.15
C TYR A 109 -6.90 7.86 14.63
N THR A 110 -6.89 8.92 13.82
CA THR A 110 -6.99 8.84 12.36
C THR A 110 -5.84 9.57 11.65
N PRO A 111 -4.61 9.06 11.72
CA PRO A 111 -3.46 9.61 11.02
C PRO A 111 -3.41 9.19 9.55
N VAL A 112 -2.43 9.71 8.80
CA VAL A 112 -2.16 9.29 7.41
C VAL A 112 -1.21 8.10 7.40
N PHE A 113 -1.64 7.00 6.78
CA PHE A 113 -0.80 5.84 6.53
C PHE A 113 -0.15 5.99 5.16
N HIS A 114 1.17 5.88 5.15
CA HIS A 114 2.01 5.82 3.96
C HIS A 114 2.34 4.36 3.70
N CYS A 115 1.55 3.73 2.83
CA CYS A 115 1.74 2.34 2.39
C CYS A 115 2.22 2.40 0.95
N HIS A 116 3.38 1.81 0.62
CA HIS A 116 3.95 1.85 -0.75
C HIS A 116 3.92 3.27 -1.35
N THR A 117 3.16 3.51 -2.43
CA THR A 117 2.96 4.84 -3.03
C THR A 117 1.70 5.55 -2.56
N ALA A 118 0.80 4.84 -1.85
CA ALA A 118 -0.46 5.33 -1.33
C ALA A 118 -0.29 6.14 -0.03
N GLN A 119 -1.13 7.17 0.11
CA GLN A 119 -1.24 8.01 1.30
C GLN A 119 -2.72 8.17 1.61
N VAL A 120 -3.18 7.52 2.67
CA VAL A 120 -4.62 7.51 3.02
C VAL A 120 -4.77 7.61 4.53
N ALA A 121 -5.68 8.46 4.96
CA ALA A 121 -6.06 8.54 6.36
C ALA A 121 -6.70 7.21 6.79
N CYS A 122 -6.24 6.61 7.88
CA CYS A 122 -6.82 5.38 8.39
C CYS A 122 -7.10 5.52 9.88
N THR A 123 -8.25 5.04 10.31
CA THR A 123 -8.66 5.07 11.71
C THR A 123 -8.17 3.81 12.41
N ILE A 124 -7.46 3.98 13.52
CA ILE A 124 -7.16 2.90 14.46
C ILE A 124 -8.46 2.61 15.21
N THR A 125 -9.17 1.54 14.84
CA THR A 125 -10.48 1.22 15.42
C THR A 125 -10.35 0.57 16.78
N GLN A 126 -9.30 -0.24 16.98
CA GLN A 126 -9.02 -0.92 18.23
C GLN A 126 -7.51 -1.09 18.43
N ILE A 127 -7.08 -1.09 19.70
CA ILE A 127 -5.75 -1.53 20.10
C ILE A 127 -5.93 -2.87 20.78
N LEU A 128 -5.51 -3.95 20.12
CA LEU A 128 -5.77 -5.31 20.56
C LEU A 128 -4.81 -5.75 21.66
N ALA A 129 -3.55 -5.37 21.55
CA ALA A 129 -2.52 -5.76 22.51
C ALA A 129 -1.37 -4.77 22.50
N LYS A 130 -0.79 -4.51 23.68
CA LYS A 130 0.53 -3.92 23.84
C LYS A 130 1.55 -5.03 23.92
N LEU A 131 2.66 -4.87 23.20
CA LEU A 131 3.74 -5.85 23.13
C LEU A 131 4.99 -5.33 23.85
N ASP A 132 5.77 -6.24 24.40
CA ASP A 132 7.16 -5.96 24.77
C ASP A 132 7.99 -5.78 23.48
N PRO A 133 8.65 -4.63 23.25
CA PRO A 133 9.39 -4.38 22.01
C PRO A 133 10.59 -5.30 21.79
N ARG A 134 11.13 -5.94 22.84
CA ARG A 134 12.28 -6.84 22.78
C ARG A 134 11.86 -8.28 22.57
N SER A 135 10.90 -8.77 23.35
CA SER A 135 10.49 -10.18 23.29
C SER A 135 9.33 -10.45 22.35
N GLY A 136 8.55 -9.43 21.99
CA GLY A 136 7.31 -9.57 21.22
C GLY A 136 6.16 -10.19 22.02
N ALA A 137 6.34 -10.48 23.30
CA ALA A 137 5.30 -11.03 24.15
C ALA A 137 4.20 -9.99 24.44
N VAL A 138 2.97 -10.46 24.60
CA VAL A 138 1.85 -9.61 25.02
C VAL A 138 2.10 -9.15 26.45
N LYS A 139 2.16 -7.83 26.63
CA LYS A 139 2.33 -7.18 27.94
C LYS A 139 0.99 -6.78 28.54
N GLU A 140 0.05 -6.37 27.71
CA GLU A 140 -1.28 -5.90 28.11
C GLU A 140 -2.27 -6.16 26.97
N GLU A 141 -3.43 -6.73 27.29
CA GLU A 141 -4.51 -6.93 26.32
C GLU A 141 -5.47 -5.74 26.36
N ASN A 142 -5.93 -5.31 25.18
CA ASN A 142 -6.89 -4.21 25.00
C ASN A 142 -6.56 -2.92 25.78
N PRO A 143 -5.33 -2.37 25.67
CA PRO A 143 -4.97 -1.14 26.36
C PRO A 143 -5.82 0.03 25.86
N ALA A 144 -6.19 0.96 26.77
CA ALA A 144 -6.95 2.14 26.39
C ALA A 144 -6.19 3.10 25.47
N PHE A 145 -4.85 3.13 25.59
CA PHE A 145 -3.97 3.95 24.78
C PHE A 145 -2.54 3.37 24.71
N ILE A 146 -1.75 3.84 23.75
CA ILE A 146 -0.32 3.56 23.59
C ILE A 146 0.47 4.86 23.45
N LYS A 147 1.74 4.87 23.84
CA LYS A 147 2.63 6.05 23.86
C LYS A 147 3.92 5.78 23.08
N ALA A 148 4.74 6.82 22.90
CA ALA A 148 6.06 6.68 22.32
C ALA A 148 6.89 5.59 23.02
N GLY A 149 7.54 4.73 22.23
CA GLY A 149 8.27 3.55 22.68
C GLY A 149 7.45 2.26 22.76
N ASP A 150 6.12 2.35 22.72
CA ASP A 150 5.26 1.16 22.78
C ASP A 150 5.20 0.44 21.43
N ALA A 151 5.23 -0.89 21.48
CA ALA A 151 4.83 -1.75 20.39
C ALA A 151 3.39 -2.23 20.63
N ALA A 152 2.57 -2.33 19.59
CA ALA A 152 1.18 -2.74 19.73
C ALA A 152 0.64 -3.45 18.49
N ILE A 153 -0.39 -4.26 18.70
CA ILE A 153 -1.23 -4.82 17.64
C ILE A 153 -2.51 -3.99 17.58
N ILE A 154 -2.84 -3.50 16.39
CA ILE A 154 -3.98 -2.62 16.14
C ILE A 154 -4.88 -3.17 15.03
N MET A 155 -6.16 -2.81 15.09
CA MET A 155 -7.09 -2.91 13.97
C MET A 155 -7.23 -1.55 13.30
N VAL A 156 -7.22 -1.55 11.97
CA VAL A 156 -7.18 -0.33 11.16
C VAL A 156 -8.23 -0.39 10.06
N THR A 157 -8.96 0.71 9.88
CA THR A 157 -9.92 0.89 8.79
C THR A 157 -9.49 2.08 7.93
N PRO A 158 -9.19 1.89 6.64
CA PRO A 158 -8.94 2.98 5.71
C PRO A 158 -10.16 3.90 5.51
N SER A 159 -9.97 5.21 5.49
CA SER A 159 -11.05 6.19 5.18
C SER A 159 -11.47 6.19 3.71
N LYS A 160 -10.59 5.71 2.83
CA LYS A 160 -10.82 5.52 1.40
C LYS A 160 -10.28 4.15 1.01
N PRO A 161 -10.79 3.54 -0.08
CA PRO A 161 -10.26 2.28 -0.58
C PRO A 161 -8.74 2.37 -0.76
N MET A 162 -8.04 1.34 -0.28
CA MET A 162 -6.58 1.24 -0.25
C MET A 162 -6.21 -0.22 -0.51
N VAL A 163 -5.12 -0.43 -1.26
CA VAL A 163 -4.45 -1.73 -1.33
C VAL A 163 -3.39 -1.85 -0.25
N ILE A 164 -3.39 -2.97 0.46
CA ILE A 164 -2.32 -3.37 1.40
C ILE A 164 -2.32 -4.90 1.46
N GLU A 165 -1.14 -5.50 1.67
CA GLU A 165 -0.98 -6.96 1.68
C GLU A 165 -0.33 -7.40 3.00
N PRO A 166 -0.58 -8.65 3.47
CA PRO A 166 0.15 -9.19 4.60
C PRO A 166 1.66 -9.19 4.33
N VAL A 167 2.46 -8.72 5.30
CA VAL A 167 3.92 -8.60 5.16
C VAL A 167 4.60 -9.94 4.92
N LYS A 168 3.98 -11.05 5.36
CA LYS A 168 4.46 -12.42 5.13
C LYS A 168 4.28 -12.87 3.68
N GLU A 169 3.33 -12.30 2.97
CA GLU A 169 3.04 -12.62 1.57
C GLU A 169 3.79 -11.69 0.63
N ILE A 170 3.66 -10.38 0.82
CA ILE A 170 4.32 -9.36 -0.02
C ILE A 170 4.96 -8.28 0.89
N PRO A 171 6.22 -8.47 1.31
CA PRO A 171 6.86 -7.59 2.30
C PRO A 171 6.91 -6.10 1.92
N GLN A 172 6.99 -5.78 0.64
CA GLN A 172 7.05 -4.42 0.12
C GLN A 172 5.68 -3.72 0.13
N MET A 173 4.59 -4.50 0.16
CA MET A 173 3.21 -4.02 0.18
C MET A 173 2.59 -4.04 1.58
N GLY A 174 3.26 -4.68 2.55
CA GLY A 174 2.78 -4.79 3.92
C GLY A 174 3.46 -3.87 4.93
N ARG A 175 4.53 -3.14 4.57
CA ARG A 175 5.19 -2.17 5.45
C ARG A 175 4.65 -0.76 5.23
N PHE A 176 4.50 -0.01 6.31
CA PHE A 176 3.99 1.36 6.24
C PHE A 176 4.56 2.25 7.33
N ALA A 177 4.49 3.56 7.09
CA ALA A 177 4.72 4.59 8.08
C ALA A 177 3.40 5.30 8.42
N ILE A 178 3.21 5.63 9.69
CA ILE A 178 2.10 6.43 10.18
C ILE A 178 2.60 7.85 10.39
N ARG A 179 1.97 8.83 9.75
CA ARG A 179 2.36 10.24 9.83
C ARG A 179 1.19 11.11 10.27
N ASP A 180 1.54 12.13 11.03
CA ASP A 180 0.62 13.16 11.47
C ASP A 180 1.37 14.48 11.69
N MET A 181 0.72 15.60 11.37
CA MET A 181 1.29 16.96 11.47
C MET A 181 2.71 17.08 10.87
N GLY A 182 2.96 16.43 9.72
CA GLY A 182 4.25 16.44 9.03
C GLY A 182 5.34 15.55 9.63
N THR A 183 5.09 14.90 10.77
CA THR A 183 6.05 14.05 11.47
C THR A 183 5.70 12.56 11.33
N THR A 184 6.70 11.68 11.41
CA THR A 184 6.45 10.24 11.51
C THR A 184 6.16 9.88 12.96
N VAL A 185 4.97 9.34 13.20
CA VAL A 185 4.45 8.99 14.54
C VAL A 185 4.79 7.55 14.89
N ALA A 186 4.61 6.63 13.93
CA ALA A 186 4.83 5.21 14.12
C ALA A 186 5.25 4.54 12.81
N ALA A 187 5.83 3.35 12.90
CA ALA A 187 6.07 2.47 11.77
C ALA A 187 5.40 1.12 12.04
N GLY A 188 4.98 0.43 10.98
CA GLY A 188 4.23 -0.80 11.15
C GLY A 188 4.27 -1.75 9.97
N MET A 189 3.72 -2.92 10.23
CA MET A 189 3.61 -4.01 9.28
C MET A 189 2.21 -4.62 9.36
N CYS A 190 1.58 -4.81 8.20
CA CYS A 190 0.33 -5.52 8.05
C CYS A 190 0.53 -7.01 8.34
N MET A 191 -0.26 -7.54 9.26
CA MET A 191 -0.23 -8.95 9.63
C MET A 191 -1.28 -9.77 8.88
N ALA A 192 -2.47 -9.19 8.67
CA ALA A 192 -3.60 -9.81 8.00
C ALA A 192 -4.53 -8.73 7.46
N VAL A 193 -5.23 -9.04 6.37
CA VAL A 193 -6.17 -8.14 5.70
C VAL A 193 -7.54 -8.82 5.63
N THR A 194 -8.59 -8.08 5.95
CA THR A 194 -9.96 -8.44 5.60
C THR A 194 -10.29 -7.72 4.28
N PRO A 195 -10.40 -8.46 3.15
CA PRO A 195 -10.70 -7.84 1.85
C PRO A 195 -12.09 -7.20 1.82
N ARG A 196 -12.26 -6.24 0.91
CA ARG A 196 -13.54 -5.59 0.65
C ARG A 196 -14.49 -6.45 -0.18
#